data_AF-A0A1S8CB69-F1
#
_entry.id   AF-A0A1S8CB69-F1
#
_cell.length_a   1.000
_cell.length_b   1.000
_cell.length_c   1.000
_cell.angle_alpha   90.00
_cell.angle_beta   90.00
_cell.angle_gamma   90.00
#
_symmetry.space_group_name_H-M   'P 1'
#
loop_
_entity.id
_entity.type
_entity.pdbx_description
1 polymer ?
#
loop_
_entity_poly.entity_id
_entity_poly.type
_entity_poly.pdbx_seq_one_letter_code
_entity_poly.pdbx_strand_id
1 'polypeptide(L)'
;MALTLAGLAPVTQYRAWDGDRWLGMVDFAWPEAMVALEYEGAYHFDAEQIDRDDDRYAAFVAVGWVVIRVAQHQLHDLNGVVRQVREALDAR
;
A
#
# COMPACT_ATOMS: atom_id res chain seq x y z
N MET A 1 15.54 -5.16 -3.12
CA MET A 1 14.51 -4.13 -2.88
C MET A 1 14.63 -3.63 -1.45
N ALA A 2 14.44 -2.34 -1.17
CA ALA A 2 14.76 -1.72 0.13
C ALA A 2 14.00 -2.32 1.33
N LEU A 3 12.73 -2.69 1.16
CA LEU A 3 11.92 -3.34 2.21
C LEU A 3 12.55 -4.68 2.66
N THR A 4 12.95 -5.52 1.71
CA THR A 4 13.61 -6.81 1.99
C THR A 4 14.96 -6.63 2.68
N LEU A 5 15.75 -5.62 2.26
CA LEU A 5 17.03 -5.31 2.90
C LEU A 5 16.85 -4.82 4.34
N ALA A 6 15.72 -4.18 4.64
CA ALA A 6 15.32 -3.77 5.97
C ALA A 6 14.71 -4.91 6.82
N GLY A 7 14.70 -6.15 6.33
CA GLY A 7 14.16 -7.31 7.04
C GLY A 7 12.63 -7.42 7.01
N LEU A 8 11.95 -6.64 6.15
CA LEU A 8 10.52 -6.77 5.91
C LEU A 8 10.26 -7.78 4.79
N ALA A 9 9.21 -8.60 4.93
CA ALA A 9 8.85 -9.64 3.96
C ALA A 9 7.50 -9.34 3.27
N PRO A 10 7.42 -8.33 2.37
CA PRO A 10 6.18 -8.07 1.64
C PRO A 10 5.91 -9.13 0.57
N VAL A 11 4.64 -9.42 0.34
CA VAL A 11 4.14 -10.04 -0.88
C VAL A 11 4.00 -8.96 -1.95
N THR A 12 4.63 -9.15 -3.11
CA THR A 12 4.60 -8.18 -4.20
C THR A 12 3.39 -8.39 -5.12
N GLN A 13 2.86 -7.32 -5.71
CA GLN A 13 1.72 -7.36 -6.65
C GLN A 13 0.55 -8.16 -6.06
N TYR A 14 0.26 -7.91 -4.79
CA TYR A 14 -0.71 -8.68 -4.03
C TYR A 14 -2.13 -8.34 -4.48
N ARG A 15 -2.90 -9.39 -4.78
CA ARG A 15 -4.30 -9.30 -5.19
C ARG A 15 -5.18 -9.45 -3.97
N ALA A 16 -5.77 -8.35 -3.49
CA ALA A 16 -6.58 -8.34 -2.29
C ALA A 16 -8.06 -8.61 -2.61
N TRP A 17 -8.66 -9.46 -1.78
CA TRP A 17 -10.06 -9.86 -1.84
C TRP A 17 -10.66 -9.79 -0.43
N ASP A 18 -11.94 -9.47 -0.35
CA ASP A 18 -12.78 -9.64 0.84
C ASP A 18 -13.85 -10.70 0.54
N GLY A 19 -13.57 -11.95 0.92
CA GLY A 19 -14.33 -13.10 0.43
C GLY A 19 -14.24 -13.19 -1.11
N ASP A 20 -15.40 -13.17 -1.78
CA ASP A 20 -15.48 -13.18 -3.25
C ASP A 20 -15.40 -11.77 -3.87
N ARG A 21 -15.35 -10.71 -3.04
CA ARG A 21 -15.28 -9.33 -3.51
C ARG A 21 -13.86 -8.95 -3.85
N TRP A 22 -13.62 -8.56 -5.10
CA TRP A 22 -12.36 -7.95 -5.53
C TRP A 22 -12.20 -6.56 -4.90
N LEU A 23 -11.06 -6.32 -4.21
CA LEU A 23 -10.73 -5.01 -3.66
C LEU A 23 -9.74 -4.26 -4.55
N GLY A 24 -8.73 -4.95 -5.07
CA GLY A 24 -7.68 -4.33 -5.88
C GLY A 24 -6.36 -5.07 -5.80
N MET A 25 -5.41 -4.65 -6.63
CA MET A 25 -4.03 -5.11 -6.59
C MET A 25 -3.16 -3.99 -6.00
N VAL A 26 -2.27 -4.34 -5.08
CA VAL A 26 -1.33 -3.41 -4.42
C VAL A 26 0.12 -3.83 -4.70
N ASP A 27 1.05 -2.88 -4.74
CA ASP A 27 2.44 -3.16 -5.08
C ASP A 27 3.13 -4.08 -4.06
N PHE A 28 2.87 -3.84 -2.78
CA PHE A 28 3.39 -4.62 -1.67
C PHE A 28 2.32 -4.80 -0.59
N ALA A 29 2.28 -5.97 0.03
CA ALA A 29 1.37 -6.26 1.12
C ALA A 29 1.99 -7.15 2.19
N TRP A 30 1.49 -7.02 3.42
CA TRP A 30 1.61 -7.97 4.51
C TRP A 30 0.20 -8.45 4.84
N PRO A 31 -0.30 -9.49 4.16
CA PRO A 31 -1.70 -9.90 4.25
C PRO A 31 -2.13 -10.28 5.67
N GLU A 32 -1.23 -10.91 6.43
CA GLU A 32 -1.50 -11.31 7.82
C GLU A 32 -1.73 -10.11 8.74
N ALA A 33 -1.10 -8.97 8.45
CA ALA A 33 -1.26 -7.73 9.19
C ALA A 33 -2.28 -6.76 8.55
N MET A 34 -2.84 -7.12 7.38
CA MET A 34 -3.69 -6.25 6.56
C MET A 34 -3.04 -4.87 6.29
N VAL A 35 -1.74 -4.87 5.98
CA VAL A 35 -1.01 -3.65 5.59
C VAL A 35 -0.66 -3.74 4.11
N ALA A 36 -0.99 -2.70 3.35
CA ALA A 36 -0.63 -2.54 1.95
C ALA A 36 0.24 -1.29 1.77
N LEU A 37 1.14 -1.34 0.79
CA LEU A 37 2.00 -0.23 0.38
C LEU A 37 1.91 -0.10 -1.14
N GLU A 38 1.52 1.08 -1.61
CA GLU A 38 1.42 1.42 -3.03
C GLU A 38 2.39 2.55 -3.37
N TYR A 39 3.04 2.43 -4.52
CA TYR A 39 3.86 3.47 -5.08
C TYR A 39 3.04 4.33 -6.06
N GLU A 40 2.92 5.61 -5.75
CA GLU A 40 2.27 6.57 -6.63
C GLU A 40 3.33 7.29 -7.47
N GLY A 41 3.42 6.86 -8.73
CA GLY A 41 4.23 7.52 -9.74
C GLY A 41 3.73 8.93 -10.04
N ALA A 42 4.63 9.81 -10.47
CA ALA A 42 4.32 11.23 -10.70
C ALA A 42 3.42 11.54 -11.93
N TYR A 43 2.62 10.59 -12.44
CA TYR A 43 1.92 10.76 -13.71
C TYR A 43 0.43 10.37 -13.69
N HIS A 44 -0.37 11.38 -14.11
CA HIS A 44 -1.79 11.43 -14.49
C HIS A 44 -2.81 11.69 -13.37
N PHE A 45 -2.98 12.99 -13.06
CA PHE A 45 -4.13 13.54 -12.34
C PHE A 45 -5.30 13.76 -13.30
N ASP A 46 -5.87 12.69 -13.85
CA ASP A 46 -7.22 12.78 -14.39
C ASP A 46 -8.19 12.63 -13.20
N ALA A 47 -9.15 13.54 -13.05
CA ALA A 47 -10.06 13.56 -11.89
C ALA A 47 -10.75 12.19 -11.65
N GLU A 48 -11.05 11.46 -12.72
CA GLU A 48 -11.63 10.11 -12.62
C GLU A 48 -10.68 9.06 -12.03
N GLN A 49 -9.35 9.21 -12.18
CA GLN A 49 -8.40 8.31 -11.53
C GLN A 49 -8.35 8.54 -10.02
N ILE A 50 -8.44 9.80 -9.59
CA ILE A 50 -8.48 10.17 -8.17
C ILE A 50 -9.71 9.56 -7.50
N ASP A 51 -10.90 9.75 -8.10
CA ASP A 51 -12.14 9.21 -7.54
C ASP A 51 -12.10 7.68 -7.45
N ARG A 52 -11.58 7.00 -8.49
CA ARG A 52 -11.44 5.54 -8.49
C ARG A 52 -10.44 5.04 -7.46
N ASP A 53 -9.34 5.76 -7.25
CA ASP A 53 -8.35 5.42 -6.23
C ASP A 53 -8.92 5.64 -4.82
N ASP A 54 -9.61 6.74 -4.57
CA ASP A 54 -10.26 7.02 -3.28
C ASP A 54 -11.33 5.98 -2.94
N ASP A 55 -12.18 5.59 -3.90
CA ASP A 55 -13.17 4.53 -3.71
C ASP A 55 -12.50 3.17 -3.40
N ARG A 56 -11.40 2.88 -4.09
CA ARG A 56 -10.61 1.66 -3.86
C ARG A 56 -10.01 1.69 -2.46
N TYR A 57 -9.37 2.78 -2.05
CA TYR A 57 -8.80 2.92 -0.71
C TYR A 57 -9.87 2.82 0.38
N ALA A 58 -11.03 3.44 0.16
CA ALA A 58 -12.17 3.33 1.08
C ALA A 58 -12.62 1.87 1.24
N ALA A 59 -12.63 1.08 0.16
CA ALA A 59 -12.96 -0.34 0.22
C ALA A 59 -11.93 -1.16 1.02
N PHE A 60 -10.63 -0.89 0.86
CA PHE A 60 -9.58 -1.50 1.67
C PHE A 60 -9.70 -1.13 3.16
N VAL A 61 -9.91 0.15 3.46
CA VAL A 61 -10.07 0.62 4.85
C VAL A 61 -11.33 0.02 5.49
N ALA A 62 -12.42 -0.09 4.74
CA ALA A 62 -13.69 -0.64 5.23
C ALA A 62 -13.58 -2.10 5.70
N VAL A 63 -12.65 -2.87 5.12
CA VAL A 63 -12.39 -4.27 5.50
C VAL A 63 -11.15 -4.41 6.40
N GLY A 64 -10.68 -3.28 6.96
CA GLY A 64 -9.68 -3.26 8.01
C GLY A 64 -8.24 -3.15 7.54
N TRP A 65 -7.96 -2.87 6.26
CA TRP A 65 -6.59 -2.66 5.78
C TRP A 65 -6.05 -1.26 6.13
N VAL A 66 -4.74 -1.17 6.39
CA VAL A 66 -3.99 0.09 6.33
C VAL A 66 -3.33 0.15 4.96
N VAL A 67 -3.61 1.21 4.20
CA VAL A 67 -2.95 1.46 2.91
C VAL A 67 -1.97 2.62 3.05
N ILE A 68 -0.70 2.36 2.78
CA ILE A 68 0.38 3.33 2.81
C ILE A 68 0.69 3.73 1.37
N ARG A 69 0.58 5.03 1.07
CA ARG A 69 0.90 5.58 -0.26
C ARG A 69 2.28 6.22 -0.21
N VAL A 70 3.14 5.85 -1.15
CA VAL A 70 4.49 6.38 -1.28
C VAL A 70 4.58 7.16 -2.57
N ALA A 71 4.65 8.49 -2.46
CA ALA A 71 4.85 9.35 -3.62
C ALA A 71 6.32 9.29 -4.10
N GLN A 72 6.55 9.62 -5.37
CA GLN A 72 7.88 9.67 -5.98
C GLN A 72 8.94 10.40 -5.13
N HIS A 73 8.60 11.52 -4.49
CA HIS A 73 9.56 12.27 -3.69
C HIS A 73 10.03 11.51 -2.42
N GLN A 74 9.20 10.62 -1.88
CA GLN A 74 9.55 9.80 -0.72
C GLN A 74 10.53 8.67 -1.07
N LEU A 75 10.67 8.31 -2.36
CA LEU A 75 11.68 7.35 -2.79
C LEU A 75 13.12 7.88 -2.64
N HIS A 76 13.30 9.18 -2.44
CA HIS A 76 14.60 9.75 -2.07
C HIS A 76 14.99 9.47 -0.60
N ASP A 77 14.02 9.12 0.25
CA ASP A 77 14.22 8.70 1.65
C ASP A 77 13.55 7.33 1.91
N LEU A 78 14.21 6.27 1.42
CA LEU A 78 13.74 4.90 1.61
C LEU A 78 13.71 4.47 3.08
N ASN A 79 14.55 5.07 3.94
CA ASN A 79 14.52 4.80 5.38
C ASN A 79 13.24 5.33 6.02
N GLY A 80 12.79 6.52 5.60
CA GLY A 80 11.49 7.08 5.99
C GLY A 80 10.33 6.16 5.59
N VAL A 81 10.35 5.64 4.35
CA VAL A 81 9.33 4.67 3.88
C VAL A 81 9.36 3.39 4.72
N VAL A 82 10.54 2.81 4.96
CA VAL A 82 10.69 1.61 5.79
C VAL A 82 10.16 1.84 7.21
N ARG A 83 10.46 3.00 7.81
CA ARG A 83 9.97 3.36 9.15
C ARG A 83 8.44 3.44 9.18
N GLN A 84 7.83 4.11 8.21
CA GLN A 84 6.37 4.22 8.11
C GLN A 84 5.70 2.84 8.00
N VAL A 85 6.28 1.94 7.21
CA VAL A 85 5.80 0.55 7.10
C VAL A 85 5.93 -0.19 8.42
N ARG A 86 7.07 -0.06 9.12
CA ARG A 86 7.27 -0.69 10.44
C ARG A 86 6.25 -0.20 11.46
N GLU A 87 6.04 1.11 11.54
CA GLU A 87 5.05 1.70 12.44
C GLU A 87 3.64 1.16 12.16
N ALA A 88 3.27 0.99 10.89
CA ALA A 88 1.98 0.41 10.52
C ALA A 88 1.88 -1.09 10.86
N LEU A 89 2.97 -1.85 10.73
CA LEU A 89 3.01 -3.26 11.12
C LEU A 89 2.97 -3.45 12.64
N ASP A 90 3.67 -2.61 13.39
CA ASP A 90 3.70 -2.66 14.87
C ASP A 90 2.36 -2.24 15.50
N ALA A 91 1.53 -1.49 14.77
CA ALA A 91 0.19 -1.09 15.18
C ALA A 91 -0.90 -2.16 14.92
N ARG A 92 -0.53 -3.34 14.42
CA ARG A 92 -1.43 -4.46 14.08
C ARG A 92 -1.20 -5.64 15.01
#